data_AF-A0A527GK33-F1
#
_entry.id   AF-A0A527GK33-F1
#
_cell.length_a   1.000
_cell.length_b   1.000
_cell.length_c   1.000
_cell.angle_alpha   90.00
_cell.angle_beta   90.00
_cell.angle_gamma   90.00
#
_symmetry.space_group_name_H-M   'P 1'
#
loop_
_entity.id
_entity.type
_entity.pdbx_description
1 polymer ?
#
loop_
_entity_poly.entity_id
_entity_poly.type
_entity_poly.pdbx_seq_one_letter_code
_entity_poly.pdbx_strand_id
1 'polypeptide(L)'
;LAEARLRTRLDAALRRVYGLRDFEAALSEQRTVMMREVRDQLRPDATSLGLQIEDVRIRRTDLTAEVSQQTFDRMKAERLAEAARLRARGNEAAQRITARADREVVE
;
A
#
# COMPACT_ATOMS: atom_id res chain seq x y z
N LEU A 1 -6.93 8.92 -30.63
CA LEU A 1 -6.72 10.27 -30.06
C LEU A 1 -7.03 10.34 -28.56
N ALA A 2 -8.20 9.88 -28.11
CA ALA A 2 -8.56 9.86 -26.68
C ALA A 2 -7.58 9.03 -25.82
N GLU A 3 -7.20 7.84 -26.28
CA GLU A 3 -6.23 6.97 -25.59
C GLU A 3 -4.86 7.64 -25.40
N ALA A 4 -4.31 8.27 -26.44
CA ALA A 4 -3.02 8.96 -26.37
C ALA A 4 -3.06 10.12 -25.35
N ARG A 5 -4.15 10.90 -25.34
CA ARG A 5 -4.36 11.98 -24.35
C ARG A 5 -4.44 11.41 -22.93
N LEU A 6 -5.19 10.33 -22.74
CA LEU A 6 -5.34 9.69 -21.44
C LEU A 6 -4.01 9.13 -20.94
N ARG A 7 -3.20 8.54 -21.83
CA ARG A 7 -1.87 8.03 -21.51
C ARG A 7 -0.92 9.14 -21.03
N THR A 8 -0.86 10.26 -21.75
CA THR A 8 -0.02 11.40 -21.33
C THR A 8 -0.43 11.93 -19.96
N ARG A 9 -1.74 11.99 -19.68
CA ARG A 9 -2.23 12.42 -18.37
C ARG A 9 -1.96 11.39 -17.27
N LEU A 10 -2.06 10.10 -17.57
CA LEU A 10 -1.70 9.02 -16.65
C LEU A 10 -0.24 9.13 -16.24
N ASP A 11 0.66 9.31 -17.20
CA ASP A 11 2.09 9.47 -16.94
C ASP A 11 2.38 10.69 -16.05
N ALA A 12 1.68 11.82 -16.29
CA ALA A 12 1.81 13.03 -15.49
C ALA A 12 1.26 12.85 -14.06
N ALA A 13 0.10 12.20 -13.90
CA ALA A 13 -0.49 11.91 -12.60
C ALA A 13 0.38 10.95 -11.79
N LEU A 14 0.89 9.88 -12.42
CA LEU A 14 1.85 8.96 -11.80
C LEU A 14 3.09 9.68 -11.30
N ARG A 15 3.75 10.48 -12.15
CA ARG A 15 4.94 11.26 -11.75
C ARG A 15 4.67 12.22 -10.60
N ARG A 16 3.49 12.85 -10.57
CA ARG A 16 3.11 13.78 -9.50
C ARG A 16 2.89 13.06 -8.17
N VAL A 17 2.11 11.98 -8.17
CA VAL A 17 1.77 11.21 -6.96
C VAL A 17 3.01 10.51 -6.39
N TYR A 18 3.87 9.97 -7.25
CA TYR A 18 5.09 9.26 -6.86
C TYR A 18 6.27 10.19 -6.59
N GLY A 19 6.36 11.34 -7.28
CA GLY A 19 7.45 12.30 -7.09
C GLY A 19 7.36 13.09 -5.79
N LEU A 20 6.18 13.14 -5.16
CA LEU A 20 5.96 13.79 -3.86
C LEU A 20 6.19 12.85 -2.66
N ARG A 21 6.54 11.59 -2.90
CA ARG A 21 6.65 10.56 -1.86
C ARG A 21 7.97 9.81 -1.97
N ASP A 22 8.42 9.28 -0.86
CA ASP A 22 9.57 8.38 -0.87
C ASP A 22 9.27 7.13 -1.68
N PHE A 23 10.31 6.60 -2.32
CA PHE A 23 10.20 5.37 -3.11
C PHE A 23 9.67 4.19 -2.28
N GLU A 24 9.93 4.18 -0.98
CA GLU A 24 9.44 3.16 -0.05
C GLU A 24 7.91 3.18 0.11
N ALA A 25 7.27 4.34 -0.07
CA ALA A 25 5.82 4.47 -0.09
C ALA A 25 5.20 3.65 -1.23
N ALA A 26 5.87 3.57 -2.37
CA ALA A 26 5.43 2.78 -3.52
C ALA A 26 5.48 1.26 -3.26
N LEU A 27 6.30 0.82 -2.30
CA LEU A 27 6.50 -0.59 -1.94
C LEU A 27 5.74 -0.99 -0.67
N SER A 28 5.17 -0.03 0.05
CA SER A 28 4.37 -0.26 1.25
C SER A 28 2.87 -0.28 0.96
N GLU A 29 2.06 -0.39 2.01
CA GLU A 29 0.59 -0.30 1.93
C GLU A 29 0.11 1.05 1.34
N GLN A 30 0.96 2.08 1.37
CA GLN A 30 0.66 3.39 0.79
C GLN A 30 0.48 3.32 -0.74
N ARG A 31 1.03 2.30 -1.42
CA ARG A 31 0.84 2.06 -2.85
C ARG A 31 -0.64 2.07 -3.26
N THR A 32 -1.51 1.45 -2.45
CA THR A 32 -2.94 1.37 -2.74
C THR A 32 -3.61 2.75 -2.66
N VAL A 33 -3.17 3.59 -1.71
CA VAL A 33 -3.63 4.97 -1.58
C VAL A 33 -3.19 5.78 -2.79
N MET A 34 -1.92 5.64 -3.19
CA MET A 34 -1.34 6.32 -4.35
C MET A 34 -2.07 5.96 -5.65
N MET A 35 -2.40 4.68 -5.88
CA MET A 35 -3.18 4.27 -7.06
C MET A 35 -4.59 4.85 -7.10
N ARG A 36 -5.27 4.94 -5.95
CA ARG A 36 -6.55 5.62 -5.86
C ARG A 36 -6.43 7.11 -6.19
N GLU A 37 -5.40 7.77 -5.68
CA GLU A 37 -5.14 9.17 -5.96
C GLU A 37 -4.89 9.43 -7.45
N VAL A 38 -4.08 8.59 -8.11
CA VAL A 38 -3.84 8.68 -9.57
C VAL A 38 -5.15 8.50 -10.35
N ARG A 39 -5.96 7.50 -9.99
CA ARG A 39 -7.27 7.27 -10.60
C ARG A 39 -8.18 8.50 -10.44
N ASP A 40 -8.24 9.06 -9.25
CA ASP A 40 -9.13 10.17 -8.94
C ASP A 40 -8.67 11.47 -9.64
N GLN A 41 -7.36 11.65 -9.86
CA GLN A 41 -6.82 12.73 -10.71
C GLN A 41 -7.18 12.56 -12.19
N LEU A 42 -7.31 11.33 -12.69
CA LEU A 42 -7.64 11.04 -14.10
C LEU A 42 -9.14 11.07 -14.39
N ARG A 43 -9.99 10.91 -13.38
CA ARG A 43 -11.44 10.79 -13.52
C ARG A 43 -12.09 11.97 -14.27
N PRO A 44 -11.77 13.25 -14.00
CA PRO A 44 -12.38 14.38 -14.71
C PRO A 44 -12.09 14.34 -16.21
N ASP A 45 -10.85 14.00 -16.55
CA ASP A 45 -10.37 13.91 -17.92
C ASP A 45 -10.99 12.75 -18.68
N ALA A 46 -11.08 11.59 -18.05
CA ALA A 46 -11.77 10.43 -18.61
C ALA A 46 -13.25 10.74 -18.86
N THR A 47 -13.91 11.40 -17.92
CA THR A 47 -15.32 11.78 -18.03
C THR A 47 -15.54 12.73 -19.22
N SER A 48 -14.63 13.69 -19.44
CA SER A 48 -14.70 14.59 -20.61
C SER A 48 -14.56 13.87 -21.96
N LEU A 49 -14.00 12.66 -21.96
CA LEU A 49 -13.83 11.79 -23.12
C LEU A 49 -14.91 10.71 -23.22
N GLY A 50 -15.89 10.68 -22.32
CA GLY A 50 -16.92 9.64 -22.24
C GLY A 50 -16.40 8.29 -21.73
N LEU A 51 -15.29 8.29 -21.00
CA LEU A 51 -14.64 7.09 -20.46
C LEU A 51 -14.79 7.01 -18.94
N GLN A 52 -14.98 5.79 -18.43
CA GLN A 52 -14.99 5.50 -17.00
C GLN A 52 -13.75 4.71 -16.62
N ILE A 53 -13.00 5.19 -15.61
CA ILE A 53 -11.83 4.51 -15.07
C ILE A 53 -12.25 3.77 -13.80
N GLU A 54 -12.32 2.44 -13.88
CA GLU A 54 -12.61 1.58 -12.73
C GLU A 54 -11.40 1.46 -11.79
N ASP A 55 -10.23 1.14 -12.37
CA ASP A 55 -9.04 0.81 -11.61
C ASP A 55 -7.76 1.24 -12.35
N VAL A 56 -6.74 1.60 -11.58
CA VAL A 56 -5.40 1.94 -12.07
C VAL A 56 -4.41 1.05 -11.35
N ARG A 57 -3.63 0.28 -12.11
CA ARG A 57 -2.60 -0.62 -11.57
C ARG A 57 -1.29 -0.41 -12.28
N ILE A 58 -0.22 -0.30 -11.51
CA ILE A 58 1.14 -0.44 -12.03
C ILE A 58 1.43 -1.92 -12.27
N ARG A 59 1.80 -2.26 -13.50
CA ARG A 59 2.22 -3.62 -13.89
C ARG A 59 3.64 -3.94 -13.45
N ARG A 60 4.57 -3.00 -13.60
CA ARG A 60 5.99 -3.20 -13.27
C ARG A 60 6.60 -1.89 -12.79
N THR A 61 7.33 -1.95 -11.68
CA THR A 61 8.26 -0.92 -11.20
C THR A 61 9.63 -1.55 -11.30
N ASP A 62 10.46 -1.06 -12.22
CA ASP A 62 11.81 -1.58 -12.38
C ASP A 62 12.70 -1.02 -11.27
N LEU A 63 13.11 -1.92 -10.37
CA LEU A 63 14.19 -1.69 -9.42
C LEU A 63 15.50 -2.07 -10.09
N THR A 64 16.55 -1.30 -9.86
CA THR A 64 17.91 -1.79 -10.15
C THR A 64 18.21 -2.97 -9.22
N ALA A 65 19.01 -3.94 -9.69
CA ALA A 65 19.29 -5.16 -8.93
C ALA A 65 19.88 -4.88 -7.53
N GLU A 66 20.73 -3.86 -7.44
CA GLU A 66 21.41 -3.46 -6.21
C GLU A 66 20.44 -2.90 -5.15
N VAL A 67 19.51 -2.02 -5.55
CA VAL A 67 18.49 -1.45 -4.65
C VAL A 67 17.44 -2.51 -4.26
N SER A 68 17.16 -3.45 -5.17
CA SER A 68 16.17 -4.50 -4.96
C SER A 68 16.53 -5.42 -3.77
N GLN A 69 17.79 -5.84 -3.66
CA GLN A 69 18.19 -6.79 -2.60
C GLN A 69 18.13 -6.12 -1.21
N GLN A 70 18.71 -4.93 -1.08
CA GLN A 70 18.71 -4.17 0.18
C GLN A 70 17.28 -3.86 0.64
N THR A 71 16.42 -3.43 -0.28
CA THR A 71 15.02 -3.12 0.04
C THR A 71 14.24 -4.37 0.43
N PHE A 72 14.48 -5.50 -0.26
CA PHE A 72 13.86 -6.78 0.07
C PHE A 72 14.23 -7.25 1.48
N ASP A 73 15.50 -7.17 1.86
CA ASP A 73 15.96 -7.58 3.18
C ASP A 73 15.38 -6.69 4.30
N ARG A 74 15.28 -5.38 4.06
CA ARG A 74 14.59 -4.45 4.97
C ARG A 74 13.11 -4.79 5.13
N MET A 75 12.38 -4.96 4.03
CA MET A 75 10.95 -5.31 4.08
C MET A 75 10.71 -6.65 4.78
N LYS A 76 11.60 -7.63 4.57
CA LYS A 76 11.54 -8.92 5.26
C LYS A 76 11.71 -8.75 6.77
N ALA A 77 12.67 -7.93 7.21
CA ALA A 77 12.88 -7.64 8.63
C ALA A 77 11.67 -6.95 9.26
N GLU A 78 11.11 -5.94 8.58
CA GLU A 78 9.89 -5.24 9.02
C GLU A 78 8.69 -6.20 9.16
N ARG A 79 8.50 -7.08 8.18
CA ARG A 79 7.44 -8.11 8.18
C ARG A 79 7.57 -9.06 9.37
N LEU A 80 8.80 -9.49 9.68
CA LEU A 80 9.08 -10.37 10.81
C LEU A 80 8.83 -9.67 12.14
N ALA A 81 9.26 -8.41 12.27
CA ALA A 81 9.02 -7.59 13.44
C ALA A 81 7.52 -7.35 13.68
N GLU A 82 6.76 -7.05 12.62
CA GLU A 82 5.31 -6.91 12.67
C GLU A 82 4.64 -8.20 13.15
N ALA A 83 5.01 -9.34 12.57
CA ALA A 83 4.47 -10.64 12.97
C ALA A 83 4.79 -10.97 14.44
N ALA A 84 6.02 -10.69 14.90
CA ALA A 84 6.39 -10.86 16.31
C ALA A 84 5.53 -9.99 17.23
N ARG A 85 5.31 -8.73 16.87
CA ARG A 85 4.46 -7.80 17.62
C ARG A 85 3.00 -8.27 17.70
N LEU A 86 2.45 -8.76 16.60
CA LEU A 86 1.09 -9.29 16.55
C LEU A 86 0.95 -10.54 17.41
N ARG A 87 1.92 -11.47 17.38
CA ARG A 87 1.95 -12.64 18.27
C ARG A 87 2.03 -12.26 19.75
N ALA A 88 2.92 -11.32 20.10
CA ALA A 88 3.06 -10.85 21.47
C ALA A 88 1.75 -10.26 22.01
N ARG A 89 1.07 -9.40 21.23
CA ARG A 89 -0.24 -8.85 21.57
C ARG A 89 -1.32 -9.93 21.71
N GLY A 90 -1.32 -10.93 20.82
CA GLY A 90 -2.24 -12.07 20.91
C GLY A 90 -2.06 -12.85 22.22
N ASN A 91 -0.81 -13.13 22.59
CA ASN A 91 -0.48 -13.83 23.83
C ASN A 91 -0.88 -13.02 25.07
N GLU A 92 -0.60 -11.71 25.09
CA GLU A 92 -0.99 -10.82 26.18
C GLU A 92 -2.52 -10.76 26.34
N ALA A 93 -3.26 -10.66 25.23
CA ALA A 93 -4.72 -10.66 25.24
C ALA A 93 -5.28 -12.00 25.75
N ALA A 94 -4.71 -13.13 25.30
CA ALA A 94 -5.10 -14.45 25.76
C ALA A 94 -4.88 -14.62 27.27
N GLN A 95 -3.69 -14.27 27.78
CA GLN A 95 -3.38 -14.33 29.21
C GLN A 95 -4.34 -13.47 30.04
N ARG A 96 -4.69 -12.27 29.55
CA ARG A 96 -5.64 -11.38 30.23
C ARG A 96 -7.05 -11.97 30.30
N ILE A 97 -7.50 -12.62 29.22
CA ILE A 97 -8.82 -13.27 29.16
C ILE A 97 -8.85 -14.45 30.13
N THR A 98 -7.84 -15.32 30.09
CA THR A 98 -7.73 -16.47 31.01
C THR A 98 -7.71 -16.00 32.47
N ALA A 99 -6.87 -15.03 32.82
CA ALA A 99 -6.78 -14.51 34.20
C ALA A 99 -8.04 -13.78 34.68
N ARG A 100 -8.91 -13.33 33.77
CA ARG A 100 -10.22 -12.79 34.11
C ARG A 100 -11.23 -13.92 34.32
N ALA A 101 -11.26 -14.90 33.42
CA ALA A 101 -12.11 -16.08 33.55
C ALA A 101 -11.82 -16.85 34.85
N ASP A 102 -10.54 -17.04 35.19
CA ASP A 102 -10.15 -17.72 36.43
C ASP A 102 -10.62 -16.95 37.68
N ARG A 103 -10.65 -15.61 37.63
CA ARG A 103 -11.16 -14.78 38.73
C ARG A 103 -12.68 -14.90 38.89
N GLU A 104 -13.42 -14.90 37.79
CA GLU A 104 -14.89 -15.02 37.80
C GLU A 104 -15.38 -16.41 38.28
N VAL A 105 -14.53 -17.44 38.26
CA VAL A 105 -14.86 -18.78 38.79
C VAL A 105 -14.63 -18.91 40.30
N VAL A 106 -13.77 -18.07 40.88
CA VAL A 106 -13.39 -18.13 42.30
C VAL A 106 -14.30 -17.25 43.19
N GLU A 107 -15.00 -16.27 42.61
CA GLU A 107 -16.13 -15.54 43.23
C GLU A 107 -17.43 -16.37 43.21
#